data_AF-A0A2N3IH45-F1
#
_entry.id   AF-A0A2N3IH45-F1
#
_cell.length_a   1.000
_cell.length_b   1.000
_cell.length_c   1.000
_cell.angle_alpha   90.00
_cell.angle_beta   90.00
_cell.angle_gamma   90.00
#
_symmetry.space_group_name_H-M   'P 1'
#
loop_
_entity.id
_entity.type
_entity.pdbx_description
1 polymer ?
#
loop_
_entity_poly.entity_id
_entity_poly.type
_entity_poly.pdbx_seq_one_letter_code
_entity_poly.pdbx_strand_id
1 'polypeptide(L)'
;MKISLFLAILHLIMTFLLAVLVTFSTTRIFIRFIRRKYQITPQNVSFAVLLASVIFSVGYIISGLGEPIFKAVNIIRTTETETTAVFFGALKYTLIFILLGYIFSFAVVVLGMYLFNFINTEIDELQEISQNNIAVGILVGTIIIVVSLFVKESIVFLIENLIPYPEMPIRT
;
A
#
# COMPACT_ATOMS: atom_id res chain seq x y z
N MET A 1 31.94 -1.44 -7.99
CA MET A 1 31.25 -2.71 -7.64
C MET A 1 30.89 -2.82 -6.16
N LYS A 2 31.77 -2.51 -5.19
CA LYS A 2 31.45 -2.62 -3.74
C LYS A 2 30.40 -1.60 -3.24
N ILE A 3 30.43 -0.36 -3.73
CA ILE A 3 29.52 0.72 -3.29
C ILE A 3 28.06 0.48 -3.77
N SER A 4 27.88 -0.02 -5.01
CA SER A 4 26.55 -0.34 -5.54
C SER A 4 25.87 -1.49 -4.79
N LEU A 5 26.65 -2.51 -4.40
CA LEU A 5 26.15 -3.62 -3.60
C LEU A 5 25.71 -3.16 -2.21
N PHE A 6 26.49 -2.28 -1.57
CA PHE A 6 26.15 -1.71 -0.27
C PHE A 6 24.82 -0.94 -0.30
N LEU A 7 24.64 -0.06 -1.30
CA LEU A 7 23.40 0.70 -1.47
C LEU A 7 22.18 -0.21 -1.72
N ALA A 8 22.35 -1.29 -2.48
CA ALA A 8 21.28 -2.26 -2.73
C ALA A 8 20.85 -3.01 -1.45
N ILE A 9 21.82 -3.47 -0.64
CA ILE A 9 21.53 -4.14 0.64
C ILE A 9 20.81 -3.17 1.60
N LEU A 10 21.28 -1.93 1.67
CA LEU A 10 20.67 -0.90 2.50
C LEU A 10 19.22 -0.61 2.06
N HIS A 11 18.97 -0.50 0.76
CA HIS A 11 17.62 -0.34 0.21
C HIS A 11 16.71 -1.54 0.53
N LEU A 12 17.22 -2.76 0.45
CA LEU A 12 16.48 -3.97 0.82
C LEU A 12 16.06 -3.96 2.29
N ILE A 13 16.98 -3.59 3.20
CA ILE A 13 16.67 -3.48 4.63
C ILE A 13 15.59 -2.39 4.84
N MET A 14 15.72 -1.24 4.19
CA MET A 14 14.76 -0.15 4.30
C MET A 14 13.35 -0.57 3.82
N THR A 15 13.24 -1.21 2.66
CA THR A 15 11.96 -1.66 2.12
C THR A 15 11.33 -2.76 2.97
N PHE A 16 12.14 -3.67 3.52
CA PHE A 16 11.66 -4.67 4.49
C PHE A 16 11.08 -4.02 5.75
N LEU A 17 11.81 -3.06 6.36
CA LEU A 17 11.32 -2.35 7.55
C LEU A 17 10.03 -1.57 7.26
N LEU A 18 9.93 -0.96 6.07
CA LEU A 18 8.71 -0.25 5.65
C LEU A 18 7.54 -1.21 5.43
N ALA A 19 7.77 -2.40 4.87
CA ALA A 19 6.73 -3.42 4.71
C ALA A 19 6.17 -3.88 6.07
N VAL A 20 7.05 -4.11 7.05
CA VAL A 20 6.65 -4.45 8.44
C VAL A 20 5.87 -3.30 9.06
N LEU A 21 6.36 -2.07 8.92
CA LEU A 21 5.71 -0.86 9.45
C LEU A 21 4.30 -0.69 8.86
N VAL A 22 4.16 -0.79 7.53
CA VAL A 22 2.89 -0.70 6.80
C VAL A 22 1.92 -1.77 7.27
N THR A 23 2.35 -3.02 7.37
CA THR A 23 1.50 -4.13 7.81
C THR A 23 1.01 -3.94 9.24
N PHE A 24 1.91 -3.58 10.16
CA PHE A 24 1.56 -3.31 11.55
C PHE A 24 0.61 -2.11 11.68
N SER A 25 0.89 -1.03 10.94
CA SER A 25 0.08 0.18 10.96
C SER A 25 -1.32 -0.06 10.40
N THR A 26 -1.44 -0.81 9.30
CA THR A 26 -2.72 -1.22 8.70
C THR A 26 -3.56 -1.96 9.73
N THR A 27 -2.96 -2.97 10.36
CA THR A 27 -3.61 -3.79 11.38
C THR A 27 -4.12 -2.94 12.54
N ARG A 28 -3.27 -2.06 13.08
CA ARG A 28 -3.62 -1.20 14.22
C ARG A 28 -4.71 -0.19 13.88
N ILE A 29 -4.66 0.42 12.71
CA ILE A 29 -5.65 1.40 12.25
C ILE A 29 -7.01 0.70 12.08
N PHE A 30 -7.04 -0.43 11.38
CA PHE A 30 -8.28 -1.18 11.12
C PHE A 30 -8.94 -1.69 12.40
N ILE A 31 -8.17 -2.33 13.29
CA ILE A 31 -8.69 -2.78 14.58
C ILE A 31 -9.24 -1.60 15.37
N ARG A 32 -8.52 -0.47 15.42
CA ARG A 32 -8.96 0.70 16.18
C ARG A 32 -10.23 1.33 15.59
N PHE A 33 -10.35 1.38 14.27
CA PHE A 33 -11.48 2.01 13.58
C PHE A 33 -12.75 1.16 13.71
N ILE A 34 -12.67 -0.14 13.38
CA ILE A 34 -13.85 -1.01 13.34
C ILE A 34 -14.29 -1.43 14.75
N ARG A 35 -13.34 -1.79 15.64
CA ARG A 35 -13.69 -2.23 17.00
C ARG A 35 -14.36 -1.14 17.83
N ARG A 36 -14.02 0.14 17.61
CA ARG A 36 -14.68 1.27 18.28
C ARG A 36 -16.15 1.38 17.91
N LYS A 37 -16.52 1.02 16.68
CA LYS A 37 -17.89 1.15 16.18
C LYS A 37 -18.75 -0.09 16.43
N TYR A 38 -18.19 -1.29 16.31
CA TYR A 38 -18.96 -2.55 16.30
C TYR A 38 -18.59 -3.55 17.42
N GLN A 39 -17.76 -3.17 18.40
CA GLN A 39 -17.40 -4.01 19.57
C GLN A 39 -16.94 -5.44 19.24
N ILE A 40 -16.24 -5.61 18.12
CA ILE A 40 -15.81 -6.93 17.64
C ILE A 40 -14.94 -7.66 18.69
N THR A 41 -15.26 -8.93 18.91
CA THR A 41 -14.51 -9.81 19.83
C THR A 41 -13.16 -10.22 19.23
N PRO A 42 -12.11 -10.42 20.05
CA PRO A 42 -10.78 -10.80 19.54
C PRO A 42 -10.73 -12.14 18.76
N GLN A 43 -11.71 -13.02 18.96
CA GLN A 43 -11.77 -14.37 18.37
C GLN A 43 -12.69 -14.44 17.14
N ASN A 44 -13.13 -13.29 16.61
CA ASN A 44 -14.02 -13.23 15.46
C ASN A 44 -13.25 -13.59 14.17
N VAL A 45 -13.58 -14.76 13.61
CA VAL A 45 -12.96 -15.32 12.40
C VAL A 45 -13.34 -14.51 11.16
N SER A 46 -14.60 -14.07 11.06
CA SER A 46 -15.05 -13.24 9.93
C SER A 46 -14.25 -11.94 9.83
N PHE A 47 -14.04 -11.26 10.97
CA PHE A 47 -13.21 -10.07 11.03
C PHE A 47 -11.74 -10.37 10.71
N ALA A 48 -11.20 -11.51 11.14
CA ALA A 48 -9.85 -11.93 10.80
C ALA A 48 -9.67 -12.13 9.28
N VAL A 49 -10.67 -12.72 8.61
CA VAL A 49 -10.69 -12.88 7.15
C VAL A 49 -10.72 -11.53 6.44
N LEU A 50 -11.59 -10.61 6.89
CA LEU A 50 -11.63 -9.24 6.36
C LEU A 50 -10.28 -8.55 6.54
N LEU A 51 -9.71 -8.62 7.75
CA LEU A 51 -8.45 -7.97 8.09
C LEU A 51 -7.28 -8.53 7.27
N ALA A 52 -7.22 -9.85 7.06
CA ALA A 52 -6.23 -10.48 6.19
C ALA A 52 -6.34 -9.99 4.75
N SER A 53 -7.56 -9.87 4.23
CA SER A 53 -7.84 -9.36 2.88
C SER A 53 -7.41 -7.90 2.73
N VAL A 54 -7.63 -7.07 3.76
CA VAL A 54 -7.18 -5.68 3.81
C VAL A 54 -5.65 -5.59 3.80
N ILE A 55 -4.96 -6.35 4.66
CA ILE A 55 -3.49 -6.35 4.74
C ILE A 55 -2.91 -6.80 3.40
N PHE A 56 -3.46 -7.87 2.80
CA PHE A 56 -3.06 -8.34 1.48
C PHE A 56 -3.22 -7.25 0.43
N SER A 57 -4.38 -6.60 0.40
CA SER A 57 -4.70 -5.57 -0.59
C SER A 57 -3.77 -4.36 -0.52
N VAL A 58 -3.50 -3.86 0.69
CA VAL A 58 -2.54 -2.78 0.92
C VAL A 58 -1.14 -3.20 0.49
N GLY A 59 -0.70 -4.40 0.88
CA GLY A 59 0.60 -4.93 0.48
C GLY A 59 0.72 -5.12 -1.04
N TYR A 60 -0.34 -5.60 -1.68
CA TYR A 60 -0.40 -5.83 -3.13
C TYR A 60 -0.26 -4.53 -3.92
N ILE A 61 -0.97 -3.47 -3.54
CA ILE A 61 -0.85 -2.17 -4.20
C ILE A 61 0.57 -1.62 -4.02
N ILE A 62 1.08 -1.62 -2.79
CA ILE A 62 2.44 -1.11 -2.48
C ILE A 62 3.52 -1.92 -3.20
N SER A 63 3.33 -3.22 -3.41
CA SER A 63 4.28 -4.05 -4.16
C SER A 63 4.48 -3.58 -5.60
N GLY A 64 3.50 -2.89 -6.21
CA GLY A 64 3.62 -2.29 -7.53
C GLY A 64 4.58 -1.10 -7.59
N LEU A 65 4.90 -0.50 -6.45
CA LEU A 65 5.70 0.73 -6.39
C LEU A 65 7.20 0.47 -6.51
N GLY A 66 7.63 -0.78 -6.56
CA GLY A 66 9.03 -1.14 -6.72
C GLY A 66 9.66 -0.52 -7.97
N GLU A 67 8.94 -0.54 -9.10
CA GLU A 67 9.42 0.03 -10.37
C GLU A 67 9.59 1.56 -10.32
N PRO A 68 8.57 2.37 -9.96
CA PRO A 68 8.74 3.82 -9.85
C PRO A 68 9.82 4.22 -8.83
N ILE A 69 9.91 3.51 -7.71
CA ILE A 69 10.97 3.74 -6.71
C ILE A 69 12.34 3.48 -7.33
N PHE A 70 12.53 2.36 -8.04
CA PHE A 70 13.79 2.03 -8.68
C PHE A 70 14.18 3.06 -9.75
N LYS A 71 13.22 3.52 -10.56
CA LYS A 71 13.41 4.59 -11.55
C LYS A 71 13.89 5.88 -10.88
N ALA A 72 13.21 6.33 -9.83
CA ALA A 72 13.58 7.54 -9.09
C ALA A 72 14.99 7.42 -8.45
N VAL A 73 15.30 6.28 -7.82
CA VAL A 73 16.63 6.03 -7.23
C VAL A 73 17.72 6.01 -8.30
N ASN A 74 17.47 5.41 -9.46
CA ASN A 74 18.46 5.36 -10.53
C ASN A 74 18.75 6.75 -11.12
N ILE A 75 17.73 7.61 -11.28
CA ILE A 75 17.92 9.01 -11.71
C ILE A 75 18.86 9.74 -10.75
N ILE A 76 18.61 9.65 -9.44
CA ILE A 76 19.45 10.31 -8.42
C ILE A 76 20.87 9.78 -8.47
N ARG A 77 21.04 8.46 -8.61
CA ARG A 77 22.36 7.82 -8.71
C ARG A 77 23.14 8.29 -9.94
N THR A 78 22.47 8.65 -11.02
CA THR A 78 23.13 9.14 -12.24
C THR A 78 23.41 10.64 -12.22
N THR A 79 22.68 11.42 -11.41
CA THR A 79 22.84 12.88 -11.33
C THR A 79 23.79 13.31 -10.22
N GLU A 80 23.79 12.60 -9.10
CA GLU A 80 24.59 12.94 -7.92
C GLU A 80 25.90 12.13 -7.86
N THR A 81 27.02 12.81 -7.62
CA THR A 81 28.34 12.16 -7.45
C THR A 81 28.61 11.77 -5.99
N GLU A 82 28.00 12.47 -5.05
CA GLU A 82 28.17 12.27 -3.61
C GLU A 82 27.34 11.08 -3.09
N THR A 83 27.99 10.09 -2.49
CA THR A 83 27.31 8.86 -2.01
C THR A 83 26.28 9.16 -0.92
N THR A 84 26.55 10.15 -0.07
CA THR A 84 25.62 10.60 0.97
C THR A 84 24.37 11.24 0.38
N ALA A 85 24.52 12.07 -0.66
CA ALA A 85 23.40 12.69 -1.37
C ALA A 85 22.53 11.62 -2.05
N VAL A 86 23.13 10.63 -2.70
CA VAL A 86 22.42 9.49 -3.29
C VAL A 86 21.61 8.73 -2.25
N PHE A 87 22.17 8.47 -1.08
CA PHE A 87 21.48 7.77 0.00
C PHE A 87 20.25 8.55 0.49
N PHE A 88 20.41 9.84 0.82
CA PHE A 88 19.29 10.65 1.31
C PHE A 88 18.22 10.86 0.24
N GLY A 89 18.61 11.01 -1.03
CA GLY A 89 17.69 11.05 -2.16
C GLY A 89 16.88 9.76 -2.27
N ALA A 90 17.56 8.60 -2.29
CA ALA A 90 16.90 7.30 -2.36
C ALA A 90 15.91 7.08 -1.20
N LEU A 91 16.33 7.45 0.02
CA LEU A 91 15.49 7.38 1.21
C LEU A 91 14.24 8.26 1.07
N LYS A 92 14.41 9.52 0.64
CA LYS A 92 13.32 10.49 0.46
C LYS A 92 12.26 9.97 -0.51
N TYR A 93 12.63 9.55 -1.72
CA TYR A 93 11.65 9.11 -2.72
C TYR A 93 11.00 7.77 -2.33
N THR A 94 11.76 6.84 -1.76
CA THR A 94 11.20 5.57 -1.24
C THR A 94 10.12 5.84 -0.19
N LEU A 95 10.38 6.74 0.76
CA LEU A 95 9.40 7.12 1.79
C LEU A 95 8.17 7.82 1.21
N ILE A 96 8.37 8.79 0.32
CA ILE A 96 7.25 9.53 -0.29
C ILE A 96 6.35 8.59 -1.10
N PHE A 97 6.93 7.75 -1.96
CA PHE A 97 6.14 6.87 -2.82
C PHE A 97 5.40 5.80 -2.01
N ILE A 98 6.05 5.19 -1.02
CA ILE A 98 5.38 4.24 -0.13
C ILE A 98 4.29 4.93 0.69
N LEU A 99 4.52 6.15 1.20
CA LEU A 99 3.52 6.90 1.95
C LEU A 99 2.28 7.22 1.09
N LEU A 100 2.49 7.74 -0.13
CA LEU A 100 1.40 8.02 -1.07
C LEU A 100 0.66 6.74 -1.45
N GLY A 101 1.40 5.69 -1.80
CA GLY A 101 0.85 4.37 -2.10
C GLY A 101 0.01 3.82 -0.98
N TYR A 102 0.47 3.97 0.25
CA TYR A 102 -0.24 3.55 1.46
C TYR A 102 -1.54 4.34 1.68
N ILE A 103 -1.51 5.66 1.48
CA ILE A 103 -2.72 6.52 1.54
C ILE A 103 -3.73 6.08 0.47
N PHE A 104 -3.31 5.91 -0.78
CA PHE A 104 -4.20 5.44 -1.85
C PHE A 104 -4.73 4.03 -1.60
N SER A 105 -3.89 3.13 -1.06
CA SER A 105 -4.31 1.78 -0.68
C SER A 105 -5.43 1.80 0.35
N PHE A 106 -5.32 2.65 1.38
CA PHE A 106 -6.41 2.84 2.34
C PHE A 106 -7.68 3.37 1.69
N ALA A 107 -7.56 4.34 0.79
CA ALA A 107 -8.71 4.86 0.05
C ALA A 107 -9.41 3.75 -0.74
N VAL A 108 -8.64 2.92 -1.46
CA VAL A 108 -9.16 1.76 -2.21
C VAL A 108 -9.87 0.77 -1.30
N VAL A 109 -9.29 0.44 -0.15
CA VAL A 109 -9.90 -0.48 0.80
C VAL A 109 -11.22 0.08 1.35
N VAL A 110 -11.26 1.36 1.71
CA VAL A 110 -12.48 2.03 2.19
C VAL A 110 -13.55 2.08 1.10
N LEU A 111 -13.16 2.42 -0.13
CA LEU A 111 -14.06 2.40 -1.29
C LEU A 111 -14.58 0.99 -1.58
N GLY A 112 -13.74 -0.04 -1.45
CA GLY A 112 -14.13 -1.44 -1.62
C GLY A 112 -15.18 -1.89 -0.61
N MET A 113 -15.11 -1.40 0.63
CA MET A 113 -16.18 -1.61 1.62
C MET A 113 -17.46 -0.90 1.21
N TYR A 114 -17.38 0.39 0.84
CA TYR A 114 -18.56 1.16 0.41
C TYR A 114 -19.24 0.61 -0.85
N LEU A 115 -18.46 0.05 -1.78
CA LEU A 115 -18.99 -0.51 -3.03
C LEU A 115 -19.96 -1.66 -2.74
N PHE A 116 -19.67 -2.47 -1.74
CA PHE A 116 -20.54 -3.59 -1.39
C PHE A 116 -21.84 -3.12 -0.74
N ASN A 117 -21.79 -2.12 0.14
CA ASN A 117 -22.99 -1.46 0.68
C ASN A 117 -23.88 -0.85 -0.41
N PHE A 118 -23.27 -0.36 -1.50
CA PHE A 118 -24.03 0.16 -2.64
C PHE A 118 -24.75 -0.96 -3.42
N ILE A 119 -24.16 -2.16 -3.47
CA ILE A 119 -24.75 -3.31 -4.15
C ILE A 119 -25.86 -3.95 -3.30
N ASN A 120 -25.70 -3.98 -1.97
CA ASN A 120 -26.66 -4.59 -1.04
C ASN A 120 -27.17 -3.57 -0.01
N THR A 121 -28.30 -2.94 -0.31
CA THR A 121 -28.93 -1.96 0.60
C THR A 121 -29.66 -2.56 1.80
N GLU A 122 -29.81 -3.89 1.86
CA GLU A 122 -30.63 -4.57 2.89
C GLU A 122 -29.83 -5.12 4.09
N ILE A 123 -28.49 -5.20 4.00
CA ILE A 123 -27.64 -5.88 5.00
C ILE A 123 -26.55 -4.92 5.50
N ASP A 124 -26.41 -4.74 6.82
CA ASP A 124 -25.23 -4.09 7.40
C ASP A 124 -24.11 -5.13 7.55
N GLU A 125 -23.11 -5.03 6.69
CA GLU A 125 -22.07 -6.04 6.57
C GLU A 125 -21.09 -6.03 7.72
N LEU A 126 -20.78 -4.83 8.24
CA LEU A 126 -19.90 -4.72 9.39
C LEU A 126 -20.61 -5.22 10.64
N GLN A 127 -21.94 -5.09 10.71
CA GLN A 127 -22.75 -5.74 11.73
C GLN A 127 -22.73 -7.27 11.58
N GLU A 128 -22.95 -7.82 10.39
CA GLU A 128 -22.85 -9.26 10.12
C GLU A 128 -21.45 -9.83 10.46
N ILE A 129 -20.40 -9.12 10.06
CA ILE A 129 -19.02 -9.47 10.40
C ILE A 129 -18.82 -9.41 11.92
N SER A 130 -19.39 -8.44 12.63
CA SER A 130 -19.31 -8.37 14.09
C SER A 130 -19.98 -9.56 14.78
N GLN A 131 -21.02 -10.13 14.16
CA GLN A 131 -21.71 -11.36 14.57
C GLN A 131 -21.01 -12.64 14.11
N ASN A 132 -19.79 -12.51 13.55
CA ASN A 132 -18.94 -13.60 13.08
C ASN A 132 -19.52 -14.36 11.87
N ASN A 133 -20.29 -13.68 11.02
CA ASN A 133 -20.73 -14.25 9.74
C ASN A 133 -19.55 -14.36 8.77
N ILE A 134 -18.96 -15.55 8.68
CA ILE A 134 -17.75 -15.82 7.89
C ILE A 134 -18.01 -15.62 6.39
N ALA A 135 -19.20 -15.97 5.90
CA ALA A 135 -19.54 -15.82 4.48
C ALA A 135 -19.46 -14.35 4.03
N VAL A 136 -19.98 -13.43 4.83
CA VAL A 136 -19.89 -11.98 4.57
C VAL A 136 -18.44 -11.51 4.63
N GLY A 137 -17.65 -11.99 5.61
CA GLY A 137 -16.22 -11.66 5.71
C GLY A 137 -15.42 -12.08 4.48
N ILE A 138 -15.66 -13.29 3.96
CA ILE A 138 -15.03 -13.79 2.73
C ILE A 138 -15.45 -12.96 1.52
N LEU A 139 -16.75 -12.67 1.39
CA LEU A 139 -17.30 -11.93 0.27
C LEU A 139 -16.74 -10.50 0.20
N VAL A 140 -16.82 -9.75 1.30
CA VAL A 140 -16.29 -8.38 1.40
C VAL A 140 -14.76 -8.38 1.20
N GLY A 141 -14.06 -9.33 1.83
CA GLY A 141 -12.61 -9.48 1.66
C GLY A 141 -12.21 -9.71 0.19
N THR A 142 -12.92 -10.60 -0.49
CA THR A 142 -12.68 -10.91 -1.91
C THR A 142 -12.92 -9.69 -2.80
N ILE A 143 -13.96 -8.91 -2.53
CA ILE A 143 -14.25 -7.68 -3.29
C ILE A 143 -13.11 -6.67 -3.12
N ILE A 144 -12.64 -6.44 -1.90
CA ILE A 144 -11.52 -5.53 -1.64
C ILE A 144 -10.27 -5.99 -2.40
N ILE A 145 -9.99 -7.30 -2.42
CA ILE A 145 -8.88 -7.87 -3.19
C ILE A 145 -9.05 -7.58 -4.68
N VAL A 146 -10.21 -7.88 -5.26
CA VAL A 146 -10.49 -7.67 -6.68
C VAL A 146 -10.36 -6.19 -7.05
N VAL A 147 -10.95 -5.28 -6.28
CA VAL A 147 -10.81 -3.82 -6.52
C VAL A 147 -9.33 -3.42 -6.48
N SER A 148 -8.56 -3.94 -5.52
CA SER A 148 -7.13 -3.65 -5.40
C SER A 148 -6.32 -4.19 -6.59
N LEU A 149 -6.69 -5.35 -7.14
CA LEU A 149 -6.08 -5.89 -8.37
C LEU A 149 -6.24 -4.91 -9.54
N PHE A 150 -7.44 -4.38 -9.74
CA PHE A 150 -7.73 -3.45 -10.83
C PHE A 150 -7.10 -2.07 -10.63
N VAL A 151 -7.10 -1.55 -9.41
CA VAL A 151 -6.66 -0.17 -9.15
C VAL A 151 -5.14 -0.04 -9.01
N LYS A 152 -4.42 -1.14 -8.72
CA LYS A 152 -2.96 -1.12 -8.53
C LYS A 152 -2.23 -0.39 -9.65
N GLU A 153 -2.45 -0.78 -10.90
CA GLU A 153 -1.72 -0.20 -12.05
C GLU A 153 -2.03 1.30 -12.21
N SER A 154 -3.27 1.71 -11.93
CA SER A 154 -3.65 3.13 -11.93
C SER A 154 -2.92 3.94 -10.86
N ILE A 155 -2.71 3.37 -9.66
CA ILE A 155 -1.94 4.01 -8.58
C ILE A 155 -0.45 4.06 -8.95
N VAL A 156 0.10 2.99 -9.53
CA VAL A 156 1.49 2.96 -10.02
C VAL A 156 1.70 4.07 -11.04
N PHE A 157 0.82 4.15 -12.05
CA PHE A 157 0.86 5.20 -13.07
C PHE A 157 0.80 6.61 -12.45
N LEU A 158 -0.09 6.84 -11.48
CA LEU A 158 -0.18 8.14 -10.80
C LEU A 158 1.15 8.50 -10.12
N ILE A 159 1.76 7.56 -9.41
CA ILE A 159 3.03 7.78 -8.70
C ILE A 159 4.19 7.96 -9.67
N GLU A 160 4.21 7.24 -10.80
CA GLU A 160 5.24 7.41 -11.83
C GLU A 160 5.28 8.84 -12.40
N ASN A 161 4.13 9.49 -12.54
CA ASN A 161 4.05 10.88 -13.01
C ASN A 161 4.62 11.90 -12.01
N LEU A 162 4.91 11.49 -10.76
CA LEU A 162 5.57 12.33 -9.77
C LEU A 162 7.09 12.21 -9.81
N ILE A 163 7.65 11.35 -10.67
CA ILE A 163 9.09 11.22 -10.85
C ILE A 163 9.60 12.45 -11.63
N PRO A 164 10.52 13.24 -11.07
CA PRO A 164 11.09 14.39 -11.78
C PRO A 164 12.13 13.91 -12.78
N TYR A 165 11.71 13.69 -14.02
CA TYR A 165 12.63 13.45 -15.12
C TYR A 165 13.36 14.75 -15.49
N PRO A 166 14.69 14.71 -15.76
CA PRO A 166 15.39 15.88 -16.28
C PRO A 166 14.80 16.29 -17.63
N GLU A 167 14.69 17.59 -17.89
CA GLU A 167 14.24 18.10 -19.18
C GLU A 167 15.16 17.57 -20.27
N MET A 168 14.58 16.90 -21.28
CA MET A 168 15.36 16.45 -22.42
C MET A 168 15.87 17.69 -23.18
N PRO A 169 17.14 17.73 -23.60
CA PRO A 169 17.64 18.84 -24.39
C PRO A 169 16.80 18.96 -25.67
N ILE A 170 16.27 20.15 -25.92
CA ILE A 170 15.52 20.46 -27.13
C ILE A 170 16.45 20.18 -28.31
N ARG A 171 16.11 19.19 -29.14
CA ARG A 171 16.76 19.02 -30.44
C ARG A 171 16.34 20.21 -31.30
N THR A 172 17.20 21.23 -31.32
CA THR A 172 17.17 22.30 -32.32
C THR A 172 18.01 21.91 -33.52
#